data_AF-A0A7J3KI03-F1
#
_entry.id   AF-A0A7J3KI03-F1
#
_cell.length_a   1.000
_cell.length_b   1.000
_cell.length_c   1.000
_cell.angle_alpha   90.00
_cell.angle_beta   90.00
_cell.angle_gamma   90.00
#
_symmetry.space_group_name_H-M   'P 1'
#
loop_
_entity.id
_entity.type
_entity.pdbx_description
1 polymer ?
#
loop_
_entity_poly.entity_id
_entity_poly.type
_entity_poly.pdbx_seq_one_letter_code
_entity_poly.pdbx_strand_id
1 'polypeptide(L)'
;MVMACWIWAPTNSSSLENSWITSLKKSRFQQLFPESRNAESEQAAASQFKVVLLPIEQLRPHEKGSPLYLELLKQEILRDGVLKYPIIADEKTLVILDGMHRWLALQSLGYEKIPVLLVNALENPKIRVGSRRIHRYINNSSKNITAKEVISAGLSGQLMPPRTTRHFFPFLKPPRIDCPLDLLGKNVPRDVSKYLVEATPEECRKAIRSWLEEISEELEFLKRRIEEVEREREEFLARIKSLNNNHLS
;
A
#
# COMPACT_ATOMS: atom_id res chain seq x y z
N MET A 1 -35.34 -8.11 -21.41
CA MET A 1 -35.97 -6.89 -21.94
C MET A 1 -35.79 -5.81 -20.89
N VAL A 2 -35.02 -4.75 -21.23
CA VAL A 2 -34.82 -3.41 -20.58
C VAL A 2 -34.56 -3.33 -19.06
N MET A 3 -33.37 -3.00 -18.51
CA MET A 3 -32.51 -1.78 -18.48
C MET A 3 -32.90 -0.63 -17.52
N ALA A 4 -31.84 -0.06 -16.90
CA ALA A 4 -31.67 1.19 -16.11
C ALA A 4 -32.01 1.13 -14.59
N CYS A 5 -31.13 1.38 -13.60
CA CYS A 5 -30.05 2.36 -13.31
C CYS A 5 -30.53 3.58 -12.49
N TRP A 6 -29.71 3.93 -11.47
CA TRP A 6 -29.54 5.23 -10.76
C TRP A 6 -30.04 5.43 -9.29
N ILE A 7 -29.04 5.66 -8.42
CA ILE A 7 -28.89 6.79 -7.44
C ILE A 7 -29.28 6.61 -5.95
N TRP A 8 -28.22 6.58 -5.14
CA TRP A 8 -27.91 7.30 -3.88
C TRP A 8 -29.01 8.11 -3.14
N ALA A 9 -29.19 7.82 -1.85
CA ALA A 9 -29.42 8.84 -0.79
C ALA A 9 -29.10 8.25 0.60
N PRO A 10 -28.27 8.92 1.44
CA PRO A 10 -28.29 8.74 2.89
C PRO A 10 -29.13 9.84 3.54
N THR A 11 -30.06 9.47 4.42
CA THR A 11 -30.75 10.39 5.32
C THR A 11 -29.86 10.75 6.51
N ASN A 12 -29.86 12.02 6.88
CA ASN A 12 -29.05 12.60 7.95
C ASN A 12 -29.98 13.13 9.05
N SER A 13 -29.61 12.96 10.32
CA SER A 13 -30.17 13.78 11.42
C SER A 13 -29.11 14.08 12.48
N SER A 14 -28.75 15.38 12.52
CA SER A 14 -28.21 16.23 13.60
C SER A 14 -27.00 15.75 14.42
N SER A 15 -25.94 16.53 14.64
CA SER A 15 -25.94 17.98 14.88
C SER A 15 -24.56 18.61 14.65
N LEU A 16 -24.56 19.75 13.93
CA LEU A 16 -23.72 20.93 14.15
C LEU A 16 -22.21 20.71 14.35
N GLU A 17 -21.44 20.76 13.25
CA GLU A 17 -20.14 21.44 13.23
C GLU A 17 -19.66 21.72 11.79
N ASN A 18 -19.44 23.01 11.50
CA ASN A 18 -18.49 23.55 10.51
C ASN A 18 -18.80 23.45 8.99
N SER A 19 -19.90 24.10 8.58
CA SER A 19 -20.26 24.37 7.17
C SER A 19 -19.35 25.41 6.45
N TRP A 20 -18.58 26.23 7.18
CA TRP A 20 -17.74 27.27 6.56
C TRP A 20 -16.28 26.85 6.29
N ILE A 21 -15.80 25.76 6.89
CA ILE A 21 -14.41 25.26 6.74
C ILE A 21 -14.25 24.40 5.47
N THR A 22 -15.32 23.78 4.99
CA THR A 22 -15.33 22.93 3.79
C THR A 22 -15.40 23.72 2.48
N SER A 23 -15.96 24.93 2.49
CA SER A 23 -16.11 25.77 1.28
C SER A 23 -14.79 26.47 0.87
N LEU A 24 -13.97 26.89 1.83
CA LEU A 24 -12.72 27.63 1.56
C LEU A 24 -11.51 26.74 1.23
N LYS A 25 -11.48 25.48 1.68
CA LYS A 25 -10.36 24.56 1.41
C LYS A 25 -10.41 23.93 0.02
N LYS A 26 -11.59 23.77 -0.57
CA LYS A 26 -11.75 23.15 -1.90
C LYS A 26 -11.42 24.12 -3.04
N SER A 27 -11.84 25.38 -2.94
CA SER A 27 -11.70 26.36 -4.04
C SER A 27 -10.25 26.82 -4.25
N ARG A 28 -9.49 27.03 -3.17
CA ARG A 28 -8.10 27.52 -3.26
C ARG A 28 -7.11 26.46 -3.72
N PHE A 29 -7.37 25.18 -3.41
CA PHE A 29 -6.52 24.07 -3.85
C PHE A 29 -6.71 23.74 -5.33
N GLN A 30 -7.95 23.79 -5.84
CA GLN A 30 -8.26 23.60 -7.26
C GLN A 30 -7.78 24.77 -8.14
N GLN A 31 -7.69 26.00 -7.60
CA GLN A 31 -7.16 27.15 -8.33
C GLN A 31 -5.63 27.12 -8.53
N LEU A 32 -4.89 26.51 -7.62
CA LEU A 32 -3.42 26.45 -7.68
C LEU A 32 -2.91 25.25 -8.50
N PHE A 33 -3.74 24.22 -8.65
CA PHE A 33 -3.43 23.00 -9.40
C PHE A 33 -4.66 22.61 -10.23
N PRO A 34 -4.90 23.25 -11.39
CA PRO A 34 -5.93 22.78 -12.31
C PRO A 34 -5.62 21.32 -12.64
N GLU A 35 -6.63 20.45 -12.56
CA GLU A 35 -6.48 19.01 -12.77
C GLU A 35 -5.94 18.72 -14.18
N SER A 36 -4.61 18.71 -14.35
CA SER A 36 -3.96 18.03 -15.46
C SER A 36 -3.84 16.55 -15.11
N ARG A 37 -4.98 15.88 -14.91
CA ARG A 37 -5.05 14.43 -15.05
C ARG A 37 -5.17 14.13 -16.53
N ASN A 38 -4.06 14.25 -17.24
CA ASN A 38 -3.97 13.78 -18.61
C ASN A 38 -4.01 12.25 -18.56
N ALA A 39 -4.96 11.63 -19.27
CA ALA A 39 -5.02 10.18 -19.47
C ALA A 39 -3.72 9.61 -20.07
N GLU A 40 -2.94 10.46 -20.75
CA GLU A 40 -1.59 10.17 -21.23
C GLU A 40 -0.58 9.92 -20.09
N SER A 41 -0.77 10.51 -18.91
CA SER A 41 0.11 10.29 -17.75
C SER A 41 -0.11 8.94 -17.06
N GLU A 42 -1.34 8.41 -17.09
CA GLU A 42 -1.65 7.06 -16.62
C GLU A 42 -1.16 6.00 -17.62
N GLN A 43 -1.23 6.28 -18.92
CA GLN A 43 -0.68 5.41 -19.98
C GLN A 43 0.85 5.45 -20.07
N ALA A 44 1.51 6.58 -19.78
CA ALA A 44 2.97 6.68 -19.71
C ALA A 44 3.58 5.99 -18.47
N ALA A 45 2.81 5.85 -17.38
CA ALA A 45 3.26 5.07 -16.21
C ALA A 45 3.21 3.55 -16.43
N ALA A 46 2.38 3.08 -17.36
CA ALA A 46 2.22 1.65 -17.65
C ALA A 46 3.49 1.02 -18.27
N SER A 47 4.33 1.81 -18.95
CA SER A 47 5.62 1.32 -19.48
C SER A 47 6.73 1.20 -18.44
N GLN A 48 6.51 1.64 -17.19
CA GLN A 48 7.53 1.63 -16.13
C GLN A 48 7.54 0.33 -15.31
N PHE A 49 6.44 -0.43 -15.31
CA PHE A 49 6.25 -1.55 -14.41
C PHE A 49 6.27 -2.89 -15.16
N LYS A 50 7.25 -3.75 -14.84
CA LYS A 50 7.31 -5.12 -15.36
C LYS A 50 6.35 -6.02 -14.57
N VAL A 51 5.07 -6.00 -14.95
CA VAL A 51 4.06 -6.92 -14.43
C VAL A 51 4.01 -8.17 -15.29
N VAL A 52 4.20 -9.33 -14.67
CA VAL A 52 4.20 -10.64 -15.34
C VAL A 52 3.28 -11.61 -14.60
N LEU A 53 2.68 -12.55 -15.31
CA LEU A 53 1.90 -13.63 -14.71
C LEU A 53 2.82 -14.83 -14.46
N LEU A 54 3.06 -15.18 -13.19
CA LEU A 54 3.97 -16.26 -12.81
C LEU A 54 3.24 -17.41 -12.11
N PRO A 55 3.72 -18.65 -12.23
CA PRO A 55 3.25 -19.76 -11.40
C PRO A 55 3.49 -19.45 -9.92
N ILE A 56 2.45 -19.62 -9.09
CA ILE A 56 2.47 -19.28 -7.66
C ILE A 56 3.56 -20.02 -6.89
N GLU A 57 3.93 -21.23 -7.33
CA GLU A 57 4.92 -22.10 -6.66
C GLU A 57 6.36 -21.61 -6.83
N GLN A 58 6.63 -20.76 -7.81
CA GLN A 58 7.98 -20.22 -8.04
C GLN A 58 8.35 -19.11 -7.04
N LEU A 59 7.34 -18.53 -6.39
CA LEU A 59 7.51 -17.41 -5.47
C LEU A 59 7.91 -17.89 -4.09
N ARG A 60 8.79 -17.13 -3.45
CA ARG A 60 9.38 -17.48 -2.16
C ARG A 60 8.93 -16.50 -1.08
N PRO A 61 8.16 -16.93 -0.07
CA PRO A 61 7.79 -16.07 1.02
C PRO A 61 8.97 -15.85 1.97
N HIS A 62 9.10 -14.65 2.53
CA HIS A 62 10.14 -14.32 3.52
C HIS A 62 9.60 -14.15 4.94
N GLU A 63 8.29 -13.98 5.11
CA GLU A 63 7.63 -13.83 6.41
C GLU A 63 6.38 -14.71 6.54
N LYS A 64 6.00 -15.02 7.77
CA LYS A 64 4.76 -15.74 8.07
C LYS A 64 3.52 -14.86 7.88
N GLY A 65 2.42 -15.47 7.49
CA GLY A 65 1.11 -14.82 7.39
C GLY A 65 0.31 -14.88 8.70
N SER A 66 -0.49 -13.85 8.96
CA SER A 66 -1.60 -13.88 9.93
C SER A 66 -2.80 -14.71 9.40
N PRO A 67 -3.29 -15.72 10.15
CA PRO A 67 -4.46 -16.51 9.79
C PRO A 67 -5.74 -15.68 9.64
N LEU A 68 -5.99 -14.78 10.60
CA LEU A 68 -7.20 -13.96 10.58
C LEU A 68 -7.22 -13.01 9.38
N TYR A 69 -6.09 -12.39 9.05
CA TYR A 69 -6.02 -11.51 7.88
C TYR A 69 -6.09 -12.26 6.55
N LEU A 70 -5.55 -13.49 6.50
CA LEU A 70 -5.72 -14.37 5.34
C LEU A 70 -7.20 -14.61 5.03
N GLU A 71 -8.00 -14.95 6.03
CA GLU A 71 -9.43 -15.24 5.81
C GLU A 71 -10.19 -14.00 5.35
N LEU A 72 -9.93 -12.84 5.95
CA LEU A 72 -10.49 -11.56 5.51
C LEU A 72 -10.17 -11.28 4.03
N LEU A 73 -8.91 -11.50 3.63
CA LEU A 73 -8.47 -11.21 2.27
C LEU A 73 -9.03 -12.22 1.25
N LYS A 74 -9.18 -13.50 1.61
CA LYS A 74 -9.84 -14.50 0.76
C LYS A 74 -11.28 -14.07 0.45
N GLN A 75 -12.02 -13.64 1.46
CA GLN A 75 -13.40 -13.17 1.29
C GLN A 75 -13.49 -11.93 0.40
N GLU A 76 -12.58 -10.96 0.58
CA GLU A 76 -12.49 -9.79 -0.31
C GLU A 76 -12.23 -10.22 -1.76
N ILE A 77 -11.20 -11.03 -2.01
CA ILE A 77 -10.81 -11.46 -3.35
C ILE A 77 -11.95 -12.21 -4.05
N LEU A 78 -12.61 -13.14 -3.34
CA LEU A 78 -13.72 -13.92 -3.91
C LEU A 78 -14.95 -13.06 -4.20
N ARG A 79 -15.31 -12.14 -3.30
CA ARG A 79 -16.43 -11.21 -3.49
C ARG A 79 -16.18 -10.29 -4.69
N ASP A 80 -14.96 -9.80 -4.83
CA ASP A 80 -14.62 -8.82 -5.85
C ASP A 80 -14.41 -9.48 -7.23
N GLY A 81 -14.13 -10.79 -7.27
CA GLY A 81 -13.94 -11.56 -8.52
C GLY A 81 -12.66 -11.21 -9.29
N VAL A 82 -11.84 -10.30 -8.75
CA VAL A 82 -10.59 -9.81 -9.35
C VAL A 82 -9.50 -9.66 -8.29
N LEU A 83 -8.25 -9.84 -8.69
CA LEU A 83 -7.09 -9.39 -7.94
C LEU A 83 -6.72 -7.97 -8.36
N LYS A 84 -7.10 -6.97 -7.55
CA LYS A 84 -6.95 -5.54 -7.86
C LYS A 84 -5.50 -5.09 -8.13
N TYR A 85 -4.53 -5.67 -7.42
CA TYR A 85 -3.12 -5.26 -7.47
C TYR A 85 -2.20 -6.47 -7.56
N PRO A 86 -1.09 -6.39 -8.34
CA PRO A 86 -0.10 -7.45 -8.39
C PRO A 86 0.66 -7.54 -7.06
N ILE A 87 1.14 -8.73 -6.70
CA ILE A 87 2.16 -8.82 -5.64
C ILE A 87 3.48 -8.22 -6.14
N ILE A 88 4.40 -7.90 -5.25
CA ILE A 88 5.72 -7.38 -5.63
C ILE A 88 6.77 -8.41 -5.22
N ALA A 89 7.68 -8.77 -6.11
CA ALA A 89 8.75 -9.72 -5.84
C ALA A 89 10.08 -9.24 -6.42
N ASP A 90 11.17 -9.68 -5.80
CA ASP A 90 12.51 -9.50 -6.34
C ASP A 90 12.69 -10.29 -7.65
N GLU A 91 13.21 -9.64 -8.69
CA GLU A 91 13.22 -10.19 -10.04
C GLU A 91 14.14 -11.40 -10.20
N LYS A 92 15.25 -11.47 -9.45
CA LYS A 92 16.26 -12.52 -9.58
C LYS A 92 15.91 -13.73 -8.72
N THR A 93 15.38 -13.47 -7.53
CA THR A 93 15.16 -14.51 -6.51
C THR A 93 13.70 -14.92 -6.35
N LEU A 94 12.76 -14.17 -6.93
CA LEU A 94 11.32 -14.34 -6.77
C LEU A 94 10.86 -14.34 -5.31
N VAL A 95 11.66 -13.75 -4.42
CA VAL A 95 11.27 -13.52 -3.03
C VAL A 95 10.20 -12.43 -3.01
N ILE A 96 9.07 -12.73 -2.38
CA ILE A 96 7.95 -11.81 -2.23
C ILE A 96 8.40 -10.65 -1.34
N LEU A 97 8.16 -9.41 -1.75
CA LEU A 97 8.47 -8.20 -0.98
C LEU A 97 7.20 -7.54 -0.47
N ASP A 98 6.11 -7.63 -1.23
CA ASP A 98 4.80 -7.13 -0.83
C ASP A 98 3.69 -8.03 -1.37
N GLY A 99 2.62 -8.19 -0.58
CA GLY A 99 1.49 -9.04 -0.97
C GLY A 99 1.58 -10.50 -0.53
N MET A 100 2.32 -10.78 0.55
CA MET A 100 2.40 -12.11 1.20
C MET A 100 1.01 -12.74 1.39
N HIS A 101 0.04 -12.00 1.94
CA HIS A 101 -1.33 -12.49 2.12
C HIS A 101 -2.11 -12.72 0.83
N ARG A 102 -1.84 -11.94 -0.23
CA ARG A 102 -2.48 -12.17 -1.55
C ARG A 102 -1.99 -13.48 -2.15
N TRP A 103 -0.69 -13.76 -2.03
CA TRP A 103 -0.12 -15.05 -2.41
C TRP A 103 -0.72 -16.21 -1.59
N LEU A 104 -0.81 -16.07 -0.26
CA LEU A 104 -1.43 -17.09 0.61
C LEU A 104 -2.89 -17.34 0.23
N ALA A 105 -3.67 -16.27 0.03
CA ALA A 105 -5.08 -16.36 -0.33
C ALA A 105 -5.24 -17.15 -1.63
N LEU A 106 -4.53 -16.75 -2.68
CA LEU A 106 -4.64 -17.42 -3.98
C LEU A 106 -4.16 -18.88 -3.92
N GLN A 107 -3.07 -19.17 -3.21
CA GLN A 107 -2.57 -20.53 -3.03
C GLN A 107 -3.59 -21.40 -2.27
N SER A 108 -4.18 -20.88 -1.19
CA SER A 108 -5.20 -21.58 -0.40
C SER A 108 -6.53 -21.77 -1.14
N LEU A 109 -6.79 -20.96 -2.17
CA LEU A 109 -7.98 -21.07 -3.03
C LEU A 109 -7.74 -21.94 -4.27
N GLY A 110 -6.52 -22.46 -4.44
CA GLY A 110 -6.14 -23.35 -5.53
C GLY A 110 -5.79 -22.63 -6.84
N TYR A 111 -5.51 -21.33 -6.82
CA TYR A 111 -5.06 -20.63 -8.02
C TYR A 111 -3.61 -20.99 -8.36
N GLU A 112 -3.32 -21.12 -9.65
CA GLU A 112 -2.02 -21.61 -10.12
C GLU A 112 -1.04 -20.50 -10.46
N LYS A 113 -1.55 -19.33 -10.85
CA LYS A 113 -0.77 -18.17 -11.27
C LYS A 113 -1.16 -16.93 -10.48
N ILE A 114 -0.27 -15.94 -10.48
CA ILE A 114 -0.48 -14.65 -9.84
C ILE A 114 0.26 -13.55 -10.61
N PRO A 115 -0.34 -12.36 -10.79
CA PRO A 115 0.37 -11.23 -11.38
C PRO A 115 1.38 -10.67 -10.37
N VAL A 116 2.61 -10.49 -10.85
CA VAL A 116 3.78 -10.09 -10.08
C VAL A 116 4.41 -8.88 -10.73
N LEU A 117 4.56 -7.81 -9.95
CA LEU A 117 5.44 -6.70 -10.27
C LEU A 117 6.87 -7.07 -9.87
N LEU A 118 7.73 -7.23 -10.86
CA LEU A 118 9.14 -7.54 -10.64
C LEU A 118 9.93 -6.26 -10.38
N VAL A 119 10.76 -6.29 -9.33
CA VAL A 119 11.67 -5.21 -8.96
C VAL A 119 13.05 -5.76 -8.65
N ASN A 120 14.11 -4.97 -8.84
CA ASN A 120 15.46 -5.37 -8.44
C ASN A 120 15.76 -4.83 -7.03
N ALA A 121 15.45 -5.60 -5.98
CA ALA A 121 15.48 -5.08 -4.61
C ALA A 121 16.89 -4.91 -4.05
N LEU A 122 17.84 -5.74 -4.51
CA LEU A 122 19.23 -5.69 -4.04
C LEU A 122 20.06 -4.57 -4.68
N GLU A 123 19.79 -4.24 -5.94
CA GLU A 123 20.59 -3.27 -6.70
C GLU A 123 19.91 -1.89 -6.79
N ASN A 124 18.64 -1.78 -6.42
CA ASN A 124 17.91 -0.51 -6.44
C ASN A 124 17.93 0.18 -5.06
N PRO A 125 18.79 1.20 -4.83
CA PRO A 125 18.88 1.88 -3.53
C PRO A 125 17.62 2.69 -3.17
N LYS A 126 16.70 2.90 -4.12
CA LYS A 126 15.41 3.56 -3.86
C LYS A 126 14.42 2.62 -3.18
N ILE A 127 14.66 1.31 -3.22
CA ILE A 127 13.86 0.33 -2.48
C ILE A 127 14.45 0.22 -1.08
N ARG A 128 13.73 0.77 -0.09
CA ARG A 128 14.14 0.72 1.31
C ARG A 128 13.30 -0.29 2.06
N VAL A 129 13.87 -0.85 3.12
CA VAL A 129 13.18 -1.74 4.04
C VAL A 129 13.17 -1.08 5.42
N GLY A 130 11.99 -1.07 6.05
CA GLY A 130 11.82 -0.72 7.44
C GLY A 130 10.91 -1.72 8.13
N SER A 131 10.38 -1.35 9.29
CA SER A 131 9.45 -2.18 10.06
C SER A 131 8.14 -1.46 10.41
N ARG A 132 8.10 -0.13 10.27
CA ARG A 132 6.92 0.70 10.55
C ARG A 132 6.63 1.67 9.43
N ARG A 133 5.36 2.03 9.22
CA ARG A 133 4.88 3.00 8.22
C ARG A 133 5.65 4.31 8.21
N ILE A 134 5.92 4.87 9.39
CA ILE A 134 6.63 6.14 9.53
C ILE A 134 8.06 6.13 8.97
N HIS A 135 8.70 4.96 8.82
CA HIS A 135 10.04 4.83 8.21
C HIS A 135 10.04 5.24 6.72
N ARG A 136 8.87 5.45 6.12
CA ARG A 136 8.74 6.12 4.83
C ARG A 136 9.33 7.53 4.87
N TYR A 137 9.08 8.26 5.96
CA TYR A 137 9.37 9.70 6.07
C TYR A 137 10.61 10.01 6.88
N ILE A 138 10.98 9.13 7.82
CA ILE A 138 12.16 9.31 8.66
C ILE A 138 13.32 8.47 8.16
N ASN A 139 14.53 9.03 8.22
CA ASN A 139 15.76 8.28 7.98
C ASN A 139 16.28 7.79 9.34
N ASN A 140 15.83 6.60 9.77
CA ASN A 140 16.27 6.03 11.04
C ASN A 140 17.32 4.95 10.76
N SER A 141 18.57 5.19 11.15
CA SER A 141 19.71 4.30 10.90
C SER A 141 19.80 3.11 11.88
N SER A 142 18.99 3.08 12.94
CA SER A 142 19.26 2.25 14.14
C SER A 142 18.60 0.86 14.20
N LYS A 143 17.65 0.52 13.31
CA LYS A 143 16.96 -0.80 13.30
C LYS A 143 16.65 -1.29 11.87
N ASN A 144 17.65 -1.31 11.01
CA ASN A 144 17.42 -1.52 9.59
C ASN A 144 17.58 -2.98 9.21
N ILE A 145 16.44 -3.68 9.13
CA ILE A 145 16.35 -4.90 8.32
C ILE A 145 16.75 -4.51 6.90
N THR A 146 17.65 -5.26 6.30
CA THR A 146 18.18 -5.01 4.97
C THR A 146 17.43 -5.85 3.93
N ALA A 147 17.42 -5.39 2.67
CA ALA A 147 16.91 -6.22 1.57
C ALA A 147 17.65 -7.57 1.50
N LYS A 148 18.95 -7.62 1.82
CA LYS A 148 19.72 -8.87 1.87
C LYS A 148 19.16 -9.87 2.87
N GLU A 149 18.79 -9.43 4.07
CA GLU A 149 18.18 -10.29 5.10
C GLU A 149 16.81 -10.80 4.65
N VAL A 150 15.99 -9.94 4.03
CA VAL A 150 14.68 -10.33 3.46
C VAL A 150 14.85 -11.42 2.41
N ILE A 151 15.77 -11.21 1.47
CA ILE A 151 16.07 -12.16 0.40
C ILE A 151 16.61 -13.48 0.99
N SER A 152 17.51 -13.40 1.96
CA SER A 152 18.07 -14.59 2.63
C SER A 152 16.99 -15.41 3.34
N ALA A 153 16.05 -14.77 4.04
CA ALA A 153 14.90 -15.44 4.66
C ALA A 153 14.05 -16.18 3.61
N GLY A 154 13.74 -15.52 2.49
CA GLY A 154 12.99 -16.14 1.40
C GLY A 154 13.72 -17.30 0.70
N LEU A 155 15.04 -17.19 0.50
CA LEU A 155 15.84 -18.24 -0.13
C LEU A 155 16.06 -19.46 0.79
N SER A 156 16.25 -19.23 2.09
CA SER A 156 16.46 -20.30 3.09
C SER A 156 15.16 -20.99 3.51
N GLY A 157 14.01 -20.34 3.33
CA GLY A 157 12.73 -20.80 3.87
C GLY A 157 12.59 -20.57 5.38
N GLN A 158 13.57 -19.94 6.04
CA GLN A 158 13.48 -19.54 7.44
C GLN A 158 12.68 -18.24 7.54
N LEU A 159 11.35 -18.40 7.64
CA LEU A 159 10.42 -17.27 7.59
C LEU A 159 10.53 -16.38 8.83
N MET A 160 10.58 -15.08 8.60
CA MET A 160 10.46 -14.06 9.64
C MET A 160 9.05 -14.04 10.27
N PRO A 161 8.91 -13.48 11.48
CA PRO A 161 7.60 -13.19 12.05
C PRO A 161 6.74 -12.30 11.12
N PRO A 162 5.39 -12.35 11.26
CA PRO A 162 4.51 -11.53 10.43
C PRO A 162 4.80 -10.04 10.57
N ARG A 163 4.83 -9.33 9.43
CA ARG A 163 5.12 -7.89 9.35
C ARG A 163 6.44 -7.46 9.98
N THR A 164 7.43 -8.33 10.02
CA THR A 164 8.79 -7.92 10.38
C THR A 164 9.30 -6.85 9.41
N THR A 165 8.86 -6.91 8.16
CA THR A 165 9.35 -6.05 7.08
C THR A 165 8.27 -5.11 6.54
N ARG A 166 8.70 -3.92 6.11
CA ARG A 166 7.89 -2.98 5.34
C ARG A 166 8.74 -2.37 4.24
N HIS A 167 8.36 -2.64 3.00
CA HIS A 167 9.09 -2.17 1.83
C HIS A 167 8.57 -0.81 1.36
N PHE A 168 9.50 0.09 1.04
CA PHE A 168 9.23 1.40 0.46
C PHE A 168 9.82 1.44 -0.94
N PHE A 169 8.94 1.42 -1.93
CA PHE A 169 9.30 1.44 -3.35
C PHE A 169 9.39 2.89 -3.87
N PRO A 170 10.05 3.11 -5.02
CA PRO A 170 10.07 4.42 -5.71
C PRO A 170 8.73 4.81 -6.34
N PHE A 171 7.61 4.35 -5.78
CA PHE A 171 6.25 4.68 -6.15
C PHE A 171 5.37 4.63 -4.90
N LEU A 172 4.27 5.38 -4.90
CA LEU A 172 3.33 5.43 -3.76
C LEU A 172 2.46 4.17 -3.69
N LYS A 173 1.98 3.69 -4.83
CA LYS A 173 1.14 2.49 -4.97
C LYS A 173 1.57 1.71 -6.23
N PRO A 174 1.54 0.37 -6.19
CA PRO A 174 1.69 -0.42 -7.41
C PRO A 174 0.53 -0.13 -8.38
N PRO A 175 0.70 -0.42 -9.69
CA PRO A 175 -0.37 -0.24 -10.65
C PRO A 175 -1.58 -1.10 -10.29
N ARG A 176 -2.78 -0.53 -10.40
CA ARG A 176 -4.03 -1.28 -10.31
C ARG A 176 -4.23 -2.03 -11.63
N ILE A 177 -4.48 -3.32 -11.55
CA ILE A 177 -4.59 -4.22 -12.71
C ILE A 177 -5.95 -4.90 -12.83
N ASP A 178 -6.73 -4.94 -11.74
CA ASP A 178 -8.05 -5.59 -11.68
C ASP A 178 -8.10 -6.94 -12.42
N CYS A 179 -7.10 -7.80 -12.16
CA CYS A 179 -6.89 -9.05 -12.89
C CYS A 179 -8.01 -10.05 -12.56
N PRO A 180 -8.82 -10.47 -13.55
CA PRO A 180 -9.88 -11.46 -13.34
C PRO A 180 -9.33 -12.80 -12.82
N LEU A 181 -10.03 -13.41 -11.85
CA LEU A 181 -9.56 -14.63 -11.21
C LEU A 181 -9.57 -15.86 -12.12
N ASP A 182 -10.43 -15.88 -13.14
CA ASP A 182 -10.50 -16.93 -14.16
C ASP A 182 -9.21 -17.02 -15.00
N LEU A 183 -8.48 -15.92 -15.18
CA LEU A 183 -7.19 -15.89 -15.88
C LEU A 183 -6.03 -16.50 -15.06
N LEU A 184 -6.22 -16.72 -13.76
CA LEU A 184 -5.16 -17.20 -12.87
C LEU A 184 -4.99 -18.71 -12.90
N GLY A 185 -5.90 -19.44 -13.56
CA GLY A 185 -5.93 -20.91 -13.56
C GLY A 185 -6.32 -21.44 -12.19
N LYS A 186 -7.13 -22.52 -12.14
CA LYS A 186 -7.66 -23.06 -10.90
C LYS A 186 -7.46 -24.56 -10.84
N ASN A 187 -6.96 -25.01 -9.70
CA ASN A 187 -6.66 -26.40 -9.37
C ASN A 187 -7.10 -26.67 -7.92
N VAL A 188 -6.57 -27.74 -7.31
CA VAL A 188 -6.87 -28.11 -5.94
C VAL A 188 -6.31 -27.07 -4.97
N PRO A 189 -7.12 -26.60 -3.99
CA PRO A 189 -6.64 -25.81 -2.85
C PRO A 189 -5.40 -26.40 -2.20
N ARG A 190 -4.38 -25.57 -1.94
CA ARG A 190 -3.14 -26.02 -1.29
C ARG A 190 -3.16 -25.69 0.19
N ASP A 191 -2.61 -26.57 1.01
CA ASP A 191 -2.39 -26.29 2.42
C ASP A 191 -1.27 -25.26 2.60
N VAL A 192 -1.61 -24.14 3.23
CA VAL A 192 -0.71 -23.02 3.50
C VAL A 192 -0.32 -22.91 4.98
N SER A 193 -0.74 -23.87 5.83
CA SER A 193 -0.58 -23.79 7.29
C SER A 193 0.87 -23.59 7.72
N LYS A 194 1.83 -24.19 7.01
CA LYS A 194 3.27 -24.03 7.27
C LYS A 194 3.79 -22.59 7.11
N TYR A 195 3.09 -21.76 6.33
CA TYR A 195 3.42 -20.35 6.11
C TYR A 195 2.71 -19.41 7.09
N LEU A 196 1.86 -19.94 7.98
CA LEU A 196 1.12 -19.14 8.93
C LEU A 196 1.81 -19.12 10.30
N VAL A 197 1.59 -18.04 11.05
CA VAL A 197 1.93 -18.02 12.47
C VAL A 197 0.90 -18.86 13.24
N GLU A 198 1.38 -19.69 14.15
CA GLU A 198 0.54 -20.35 15.13
C GLU A 198 0.15 -19.31 16.18
N ALA A 199 -1.12 -18.96 16.22
CA ALA A 199 -1.63 -17.92 17.11
C ALA A 199 -3.08 -18.21 17.49
N THR A 200 -3.41 -17.89 18.73
CA THR A 200 -4.78 -17.91 19.23
C THR A 200 -5.61 -16.79 18.56
N PRO A 201 -6.95 -16.89 18.60
CA PRO A 201 -7.82 -15.81 18.12
C PRO A 201 -7.56 -14.47 18.81
N GLU A 202 -7.18 -14.46 20.09
CA GLU A 202 -6.88 -13.20 20.81
C GLU A 202 -5.56 -12.59 20.35
N GLU A 203 -4.52 -13.41 20.14
CA GLU A 203 -3.25 -12.93 19.57
C GLU A 203 -3.44 -12.36 18.16
N CYS A 204 -4.29 -13.00 17.34
CA CYS A 204 -4.65 -12.46 16.03
C CYS A 204 -5.37 -11.11 16.14
N ARG A 205 -6.31 -10.94 17.08
CA ARG A 205 -6.98 -9.65 17.32
C ARG A 205 -6.02 -8.58 17.82
N LYS A 206 -5.12 -8.93 18.75
CA LYS A 206 -4.08 -8.03 19.23
C LYS A 206 -3.15 -7.59 18.10
N ALA A 207 -2.77 -8.50 17.22
CA ALA A 207 -1.99 -8.15 16.03
C ALA A 207 -2.74 -7.11 15.19
N ILE A 208 -4.01 -7.34 14.82
CA ILE A 208 -4.81 -6.36 14.06
C ILE A 208 -4.88 -4.99 14.75
N ARG A 209 -5.07 -4.95 16.07
CA ARG A 209 -5.05 -3.68 16.83
C ARG A 209 -3.72 -2.95 16.69
N SER A 210 -2.60 -3.65 16.83
CA SER A 210 -1.27 -3.09 16.58
C SER A 210 -1.09 -2.58 15.14
N TRP A 211 -1.79 -3.17 14.17
CA TRP A 211 -1.76 -2.71 12.78
C TRP A 211 -2.51 -1.39 12.62
N LEU A 212 -3.64 -1.23 13.31
CA LEU A 212 -4.40 0.02 13.35
C LEU A 212 -3.60 1.12 14.04
N GLU A 213 -2.92 0.82 15.15
CA GLU A 213 -2.05 1.76 15.85
C GLU A 213 -0.93 2.28 14.95
N GLU A 214 -0.33 1.42 14.13
CA GLU A 214 0.69 1.83 13.15
C GLU A 214 0.15 2.77 12.07
N ILE A 215 -1.11 2.59 11.65
CA ILE A 215 -1.79 3.51 10.72
C ILE A 215 -2.05 4.84 11.41
N SER A 216 -2.54 4.83 12.66
CA SER A 216 -2.79 6.03 13.45
C SER A 216 -1.51 6.84 13.67
N GLU A 217 -0.39 6.18 13.94
CA GLU A 217 0.91 6.85 14.08
C GLU A 217 1.35 7.56 12.79
N GLU A 218 1.17 6.92 11.63
CA GLU A 218 1.45 7.54 10.33
C GLU A 218 0.55 8.77 10.10
N LEU A 219 -0.73 8.68 10.43
CA LEU A 219 -1.66 9.82 10.32
C LEU A 219 -1.25 10.99 11.21
N GLU A 220 -0.87 10.70 12.45
CA GLU A 220 -0.41 11.72 13.41
C GLU A 220 0.89 12.39 12.93
N PHE A 221 1.84 11.60 12.43
CA PHE A 221 3.08 12.11 11.83
C PHE A 221 2.78 13.06 10.66
N LEU A 222 1.92 12.64 9.72
CA LEU A 222 1.56 13.44 8.56
C LEU A 222 0.83 14.73 8.95
N LYS A 223 -0.04 14.68 9.96
CA LYS A 223 -0.71 15.86 10.49
C LYS A 223 0.29 16.91 10.98
N ARG A 224 1.28 16.50 11.78
CA ARG A 224 2.35 17.41 12.26
C ARG A 224 3.15 18.00 11.11
N ARG A 225 3.48 17.21 10.08
CA ARG A 225 4.23 17.70 8.91
C ARG A 225 3.43 18.71 8.10
N ILE A 226 2.11 18.52 7.97
CA ILE A 226 1.21 19.51 7.33
C ILE A 226 1.28 20.83 8.09
N GLU A 227 1.11 20.81 9.42
CA GLU A 227 1.14 22.01 10.26
C GLU A 227 2.49 22.76 10.17
N GLU A 228 3.60 22.03 10.07
CA GLU A 228 4.95 22.61 9.88
C GLU A 228 5.09 23.33 8.54
N VAL A 229 4.71 22.67 7.43
CA VAL A 229 4.78 23.26 6.08
C VAL A 229 3.86 24.47 5.95
N GLU A 230 2.70 24.46 6.62
CA GLU A 230 1.80 25.61 6.64
C GLU A 230 2.43 26.83 7.31
N ARG A 231 3.17 26.65 8.42
CA ARG A 231 3.93 27.73 9.07
C ARG A 231 5.04 28.26 8.16
N GLU A 232 5.84 27.38 7.55
CA GLU A 232 6.89 27.77 6.61
C GLU A 232 6.33 28.64 5.47
N ARG A 233 5.16 28.26 4.92
CA ARG A 233 4.45 29.03 3.88
C ARG A 233 4.03 30.40 4.39
N GLU A 234 3.47 30.49 5.58
CA GLU A 234 3.01 31.75 6.18
C GLU A 234 4.17 32.72 6.44
N GLU A 235 5.29 32.21 6.98
CA GLU A 235 6.52 32.98 7.17
C GLU A 235 7.06 33.52 5.84
N PHE A 236 7.07 32.68 4.79
CA PHE A 236 7.52 33.11 3.47
C PHE A 236 6.61 34.20 2.87
N LEU A 237 5.29 34.06 2.99
CA LEU A 237 4.33 35.09 2.56
C LEU A 237 4.52 36.41 3.33
N ALA A 238 4.84 36.36 4.61
CA ALA A 238 5.13 37.55 5.41
C ALA A 238 6.39 38.27 4.92
N ARG A 239 7.46 37.53 4.56
CA ARG A 239 8.69 38.10 3.99
C ARG A 239 8.43 38.81 2.65
N ILE A 240 7.62 38.22 1.76
CA ILE A 240 7.25 38.85 0.48
C ILE A 240 6.53 40.18 0.71
N LYS A 241 5.56 40.22 1.64
CA LYS A 241 4.82 41.45 1.97
C LYS A 241 5.74 42.55 2.50
N SER A 242 6.69 42.19 3.37
CA SER A 242 7.69 43.12 3.91
C SER A 242 8.55 43.77 2.81
N LEU A 243 9.03 42.96 1.85
CA LEU A 243 9.82 43.47 0.71
C LEU A 243 9.04 44.47 -0.14
N ASN A 244 7.78 44.17 -0.46
CA ASN A 244 6.94 45.07 -1.26
C ASN A 244 6.66 46.40 -0.53
N ASN A 245 6.52 46.38 0.79
CA ASN A 245 6.31 47.59 1.58
C ASN A 245 7.56 48.47 1.64
N ASN A 246 8.77 47.88 1.67
CA ASN A 246 10.03 48.61 1.70
C ASN A 246 10.44 49.22 0.34
N HIS A 247 9.86 48.75 -0.77
CA HIS A 247 10.09 49.33 -2.11
C HIS A 247 9.13 50.48 -2.46
N LEU A 248 8.12 50.73 -1.63
CA LEU A 248 7.12 51.80 -1.80
C LEU A 248 7.37 53.01 -0.88
N SER A 249 8.46 52.99 -0.11
CA SER A 249 8.97 54.07 0.75
C SER A 249 10.23 54.67 0.17
#